data_AF-A0A2G1W830-F1
#
_entry.id   AF-A0A2G1W830-F1
#
_cell.length_a   1.000
_cell.length_b   1.000
_cell.length_c   1.000
_cell.angle_alpha   90.00
_cell.angle_beta   90.00
_cell.angle_gamma   90.00
#
_symmetry.space_group_name_H-M   'P 1'
#
loop_
_entity.id
_entity.type
_entity.pdbx_description
1 polymer ?
#
loop_
_entity_poly.entity_id
_entity_poly.type
_entity_poly.pdbx_seq_one_letter_code
_entity_poly.pdbx_strand_id
1 'polypeptide(L)'
;MPCYQLNHQSRFFASLLFLSVLTLAGSLVAQDAVSSGNKPAFTAKPFEVACQGTYPHHLQGVCSDEASIYWSFTTTLVKTDLDGKVLNKIPVANHHGDLCFHDGKLYVAVNLGKFNDPNGNADSWVYVYDTKNLEELGRHETQEVFHGAGGIGHHDGHFYVVGGLPDSVDENYAYEHDSDFRFLKKHVIASGHTHLGIQSATFAHDRWWFGCYGSPAITLVTDADFQMKGRHELNCSLGIEGLSDGRLLVASGHCDKANGCSGKVQSAQPSEAKGFQLEK
;
A
#
# COMPACT_ATOMS: atom_id res chain seq x y z
N MET A 1 -52.92 -48.44 46.96
CA MET A 1 -51.74 -49.32 47.04
C MET A 1 -50.49 -48.45 46.91
N PRO A 2 -49.42 -48.76 47.67
CA PRO A 2 -48.59 -47.81 48.43
C PRO A 2 -47.45 -47.19 47.59
N CYS A 3 -47.00 -45.97 47.90
CA CYS A 3 -45.87 -45.61 48.80
C CYS A 3 -44.50 -45.86 48.12
N TYR A 4 -43.65 -44.85 47.88
CA TYR A 4 -42.76 -44.15 48.82
C TYR A 4 -42.40 -42.75 48.22
N GLN A 5 -42.50 -41.55 48.84
CA GLN A 5 -41.96 -40.99 50.11
C GLN A 5 -40.41 -41.16 50.15
N LEU A 6 -39.55 -40.13 50.16
CA LEU A 6 -39.47 -39.01 51.12
C LEU A 6 -38.38 -37.97 50.77
N ASN A 7 -38.69 -36.71 51.10
CA ASN A 7 -37.93 -35.69 51.87
C ASN A 7 -36.46 -35.35 51.54
N HIS A 8 -36.02 -34.08 51.39
CA HIS A 8 -36.13 -32.82 52.20
C HIS A 8 -34.73 -32.52 52.77
N GLN A 9 -34.26 -31.27 52.68
CA GLN A 9 -33.65 -30.48 53.77
C GLN A 9 -32.77 -29.34 53.20
N SER A 10 -33.24 -28.13 53.47
CA SER A 10 -32.52 -26.85 53.41
C SER A 10 -31.65 -26.69 54.67
N ARG A 11 -30.42 -26.18 54.55
CA ARG A 11 -29.68 -25.56 55.66
C ARG A 11 -28.77 -24.41 55.20
N PHE A 12 -28.95 -23.27 55.86
CA PHE A 12 -28.05 -22.12 55.96
C PHE A 12 -26.74 -22.47 56.67
N PHE A 13 -25.59 -21.93 56.24
CA PHE A 13 -24.39 -21.57 57.04
C PHE A 13 -23.59 -20.55 56.20
N ALA A 14 -23.55 -19.27 56.56
CA ALA A 14 -22.59 -18.60 57.45
C ALA A 14 -21.22 -18.30 56.81
N SER A 15 -20.89 -17.00 56.79
CA SER A 15 -19.69 -16.34 56.29
C SER A 15 -18.35 -16.91 56.79
N LEU A 16 -17.32 -16.86 55.95
CA LEU A 16 -15.95 -16.58 56.38
C LEU A 16 -15.23 -15.74 55.32
N LEU A 17 -14.94 -14.49 55.67
CA LEU A 17 -13.93 -13.66 55.01
C LEU A 17 -12.55 -14.30 55.24
N PHE A 18 -11.79 -14.51 54.17
CA PHE A 18 -10.34 -14.64 54.24
C PHE A 18 -9.69 -13.42 53.60
N LEU A 19 -9.11 -12.59 54.46
CA LEU A 19 -8.20 -11.51 54.09
C LEU A 19 -6.83 -12.14 53.80
N SER A 20 -6.41 -12.19 52.54
CA SER A 20 -5.02 -12.47 52.19
C SER A 20 -4.29 -11.15 51.94
N VAL A 21 -3.46 -10.75 52.89
CA VAL A 21 -2.48 -9.67 52.73
C VAL A 21 -1.36 -10.20 51.85
N LEU A 22 -1.25 -9.71 50.62
CA LEU A 22 -0.09 -9.95 49.77
C LEU A 22 0.84 -8.73 49.86
N THR A 23 1.96 -8.90 50.53
CA THR A 23 3.08 -7.96 50.53
C THR A 23 3.78 -8.00 49.17
N LEU A 24 3.67 -6.92 48.38
CA LEU A 24 4.57 -6.69 47.24
C LEU A 24 5.75 -5.83 47.70
N ALA A 25 6.90 -6.46 47.85
CA ALA A 25 8.19 -5.79 47.95
C ALA A 25 8.85 -5.78 46.57
N GLY A 26 9.25 -4.59 46.12
CA GLY A 26 10.35 -4.38 45.19
C GLY A 26 10.07 -4.59 43.71
N SER A 27 10.05 -3.49 42.95
CA SER A 27 10.94 -3.27 41.81
C SER A 27 10.81 -1.80 41.38
N LEU A 28 11.80 -0.98 41.74
CA LEU A 28 12.05 0.31 41.10
C LEU A 28 12.50 0.00 39.67
N VAL A 29 11.57 0.09 38.72
CA VAL A 29 11.93 0.16 37.30
C VAL A 29 12.48 1.57 37.10
N ALA A 30 13.79 1.65 36.83
CA ALA A 30 14.40 2.84 36.29
C ALA A 30 13.64 3.21 35.02
N GLN A 31 13.01 4.39 35.02
CA GLN A 31 12.51 5.00 33.80
C GLN A 31 13.73 5.38 32.98
N ASP A 32 14.15 4.49 32.09
CA ASP A 32 14.96 4.90 30.96
C ASP A 32 14.12 5.89 30.16
N ALA A 33 14.48 7.17 30.30
CA ALA A 33 14.00 8.23 29.46
C ALA A 33 14.45 7.92 28.02
N VAL A 34 13.62 7.18 27.29
CA VAL A 34 13.71 7.13 25.84
C VAL A 34 13.42 8.55 25.38
N SER A 35 14.49 9.26 25.06
CA SER A 35 14.47 10.44 24.24
C SER A 35 13.73 10.09 22.94
N SER A 36 12.42 10.35 22.90
CA SER A 36 11.67 10.45 21.66
C SER A 36 12.20 11.68 20.93
N GLY A 37 13.33 11.49 20.25
CA GLY A 37 13.87 12.42 19.27
C GLY A 37 12.86 12.48 18.14
N ASN A 38 11.82 13.28 18.33
CA ASN A 38 10.76 13.45 17.35
C ASN A 38 11.36 14.26 16.19
N LYS A 39 11.66 13.62 15.05
CA LYS A 39 11.61 14.19 13.69
C LYS A 39 12.07 13.21 12.58
N PRO A 40 11.55 13.30 11.34
CA PRO A 40 10.26 13.89 10.95
C PRO A 40 9.42 12.93 10.07
N ALA A 41 8.10 12.93 10.25
CA ALA A 41 7.17 12.77 9.14
C ALA A 41 7.31 13.96 8.19
N PHE A 42 6.83 13.87 6.94
CA PHE A 42 6.86 15.00 6.02
C PHE A 42 6.39 16.29 6.70
N THR A 43 7.17 17.36 6.59
CA THR A 43 6.76 18.65 7.18
C THR A 43 5.49 19.13 6.48
N ALA A 44 4.58 19.81 7.17
CA ALA A 44 3.34 20.35 6.59
C ALA A 44 3.55 21.41 5.48
N LYS A 45 4.79 21.71 5.09
CA LYS A 45 5.12 22.61 3.98
C LYS A 45 5.21 21.82 2.66
N PRO A 46 4.88 22.46 1.52
CA PRO A 46 5.16 21.90 0.21
C PRO A 46 6.59 21.39 0.09
N PHE A 47 6.79 20.26 -0.58
CA PHE A 47 8.11 19.68 -0.78
C PHE A 47 8.24 18.98 -2.13
N GLU A 48 9.50 18.86 -2.56
CA GLU A 48 9.92 18.05 -3.69
C GLU A 48 11.20 17.32 -3.29
N VAL A 49 11.24 16.00 -3.48
CA VAL A 49 12.34 15.14 -3.04
C VAL A 49 12.74 14.22 -4.19
N ALA A 50 14.01 14.24 -4.56
CA ALA A 50 14.57 13.35 -5.57
C ALA A 50 15.16 12.11 -4.90
N CYS A 51 14.88 10.93 -5.45
CA CYS A 51 15.58 9.71 -5.06
C CYS A 51 17.05 9.83 -5.47
N GLN A 52 17.98 9.67 -4.52
CA GLN A 52 19.40 9.80 -4.79
C GLN A 52 19.90 8.71 -5.74
N GLY A 53 20.41 9.13 -6.89
CA GLY A 53 21.04 8.27 -7.88
C GLY A 53 20.12 7.99 -9.08
N THR A 54 20.58 7.07 -9.92
CA THR A 54 19.83 6.58 -11.08
C THR A 54 19.89 5.07 -11.13
N TYR A 55 18.87 4.46 -11.74
CA TYR A 55 18.64 3.03 -11.71
C TYR A 55 18.34 2.48 -13.10
N PRO A 56 18.59 1.19 -13.34
CA PRO A 56 18.14 0.54 -14.57
C PRO A 56 16.61 0.53 -14.61
N HIS A 57 16.05 0.88 -15.78
CA HIS A 57 14.61 0.91 -16.05
C HIS A 57 13.82 1.89 -15.18
N HIS A 58 12.60 2.23 -15.61
CA HIS A 58 11.86 3.34 -15.01
C HIS A 58 11.28 3.01 -13.63
N LEU A 59 10.98 4.08 -12.89
CA LEU A 59 10.21 4.05 -11.64
C LEU A 59 8.80 3.57 -11.92
N GLN A 60 8.26 2.70 -11.09
CA GLN A 60 6.93 2.08 -11.25
C GLN A 60 5.97 2.49 -10.13
N GLY A 61 6.50 2.74 -8.92
CA GLY A 61 5.69 3.15 -7.79
C GLY A 61 6.49 3.75 -6.65
N VAL A 62 5.76 4.40 -5.75
CA VAL A 62 6.29 4.91 -4.48
C VAL A 62 5.28 4.73 -3.36
N CYS A 63 5.79 4.48 -2.16
CA CYS A 63 5.04 4.69 -0.92
C CYS A 63 5.98 5.25 0.16
N SER A 64 5.45 5.55 1.33
CA SER A 64 6.24 6.05 2.45
C SER A 64 5.71 5.55 3.78
N ASP A 65 6.60 5.50 4.76
CA ASP A 65 6.22 5.49 6.17
C ASP A 65 6.60 6.84 6.82
N GLU A 66 6.61 6.91 8.14
CA GLU A 66 6.93 8.14 8.87
C GLU A 66 8.38 8.61 8.71
N ALA A 67 9.30 7.76 8.25
CA ALA A 67 10.74 8.03 8.26
C ALA A 67 11.43 7.79 6.91
N SER A 68 10.77 7.15 5.95
CA SER A 68 11.39 6.68 4.72
C SER A 68 10.44 6.73 3.53
N ILE A 69 11.05 6.90 2.36
CA ILE A 69 10.39 6.76 1.06
C ILE A 69 10.90 5.48 0.42
N TYR A 70 9.97 4.70 -0.12
CA TYR A 70 10.25 3.45 -0.80
C TYR A 70 9.94 3.61 -2.28
N TRP A 71 10.90 3.23 -3.12
CA TRP A 71 10.84 3.44 -4.56
C TRP A 71 10.97 2.10 -5.26
N SER A 72 9.93 1.69 -5.97
CA SER A 72 9.95 0.50 -6.80
C SER A 72 10.33 0.90 -8.22
N PHE A 73 11.60 0.68 -8.58
CA PHE A 73 12.00 0.67 -9.98
C PHE A 73 11.82 -0.74 -10.52
N THR A 74 11.61 -0.83 -11.83
CA THR A 74 11.32 -2.08 -12.55
C THR A 74 12.25 -3.25 -12.19
N THR A 75 13.51 -2.99 -11.83
CA THR A 75 14.50 -4.00 -11.40
C THR A 75 15.24 -3.65 -10.10
N THR A 76 14.81 -2.62 -9.36
CA THR A 76 15.50 -2.20 -8.13
C THR A 76 14.51 -1.65 -7.11
N LEU A 77 14.55 -2.18 -5.89
CA LEU A 77 13.83 -1.60 -4.75
C LEU A 77 14.79 -0.72 -3.96
N VAL A 78 14.38 0.51 -3.69
CA VAL A 78 15.20 1.52 -3.01
C VAL A 78 14.48 2.04 -1.79
N LYS A 79 15.21 2.20 -0.70
CA LYS A 79 14.79 2.91 0.51
C LYS A 79 15.62 4.18 0.66
N THR A 80 14.97 5.32 0.83
CA THR A 80 15.62 6.59 1.17
C THR A 80 15.10 7.12 2.50
N ASP A 81 15.83 8.07 3.09
CA ASP A 81 15.22 8.98 4.06
C ASP A 81 14.24 9.95 3.36
N LEU A 82 13.58 10.80 4.13
CA LEU A 82 12.63 11.79 3.59
C LEU A 82 13.28 12.92 2.79
N ASP A 83 14.62 13.07 2.85
CA ASP A 83 15.38 14.01 2.01
C ASP A 83 15.84 13.33 0.70
N GLY A 84 15.49 12.06 0.49
CA GLY A 84 15.79 11.30 -0.72
C GLY A 84 17.17 10.65 -0.73
N LYS A 85 17.93 10.71 0.36
CA LYS A 85 19.23 10.05 0.48
C LYS A 85 19.04 8.54 0.66
N VAL A 86 19.73 7.75 -0.15
CA VAL A 86 19.64 6.28 -0.10
C VAL A 86 20.14 5.76 1.24
N LEU A 87 19.28 5.00 1.90
CA LEU A 87 19.58 4.23 3.11
C LEU A 87 19.90 2.77 2.77
N ASN A 88 19.16 2.20 1.81
CA ASN A 88 19.37 0.84 1.33
C ASN A 88 18.82 0.67 -0.10
N LYS A 89 19.32 -0.31 -0.84
CA LYS A 89 18.75 -0.75 -2.13
C LYS A 89 19.12 -2.19 -2.43
N ILE A 90 18.25 -2.90 -3.13
CA ILE A 90 18.48 -4.28 -3.56
C ILE A 90 18.07 -4.48 -5.03
N PRO A 91 18.74 -5.37 -5.77
CA PRO A 91 18.19 -5.87 -7.02
C PRO A 91 16.93 -6.69 -6.72
N VAL A 92 15.94 -6.61 -7.60
CA VAL A 92 14.70 -7.40 -7.52
C VAL A 92 14.43 -8.08 -8.86
N ALA A 93 13.40 -8.93 -8.90
CA ALA A 93 12.92 -9.48 -10.16
C ALA A 93 12.54 -8.34 -11.13
N ASN A 94 12.52 -8.64 -12.42
CA ASN A 94 12.03 -7.69 -13.41
C ASN A 94 10.52 -7.47 -13.24
N HIS A 95 10.03 -6.32 -13.72
CA HIS A 95 8.61 -5.92 -13.65
C HIS A 95 8.06 -5.83 -12.22
N HIS A 96 8.88 -5.33 -11.30
CA HIS A 96 8.39 -4.80 -10.02
C HIS A 96 7.57 -3.54 -10.29
N GLY A 97 6.26 -3.64 -10.05
CA GLY A 97 5.27 -2.59 -10.25
C GLY A 97 5.18 -1.64 -9.06
N ASP A 98 4.01 -1.04 -8.88
CA ASP A 98 3.71 -0.18 -7.74
C ASP A 98 3.65 -0.97 -6.41
N LEU A 99 3.80 -0.24 -5.30
CA LEU A 99 3.94 -0.80 -3.97
C LEU A 99 3.18 0.01 -2.93
N CYS A 100 2.71 -0.66 -1.88
CA CYS A 100 2.14 -0.02 -0.71
C CYS A 100 2.87 -0.44 0.58
N PHE A 101 2.80 0.42 1.59
CA PHE A 101 3.28 0.15 2.94
C PHE A 101 2.12 -0.27 3.83
N HIS A 102 2.30 -1.35 4.60
CA HIS A 102 1.36 -1.74 5.65
C HIS A 102 2.09 -2.54 6.75
N ASP A 103 1.85 -2.20 8.01
CA ASP A 103 2.35 -2.91 9.19
C ASP A 103 3.84 -3.28 9.13
N GLY A 104 4.66 -2.30 8.77
CA GLY A 104 6.12 -2.43 8.71
C GLY A 104 6.65 -3.25 7.54
N LYS A 105 5.79 -3.61 6.58
CA LYS A 105 6.15 -4.35 5.37
C LYS A 105 5.82 -3.55 4.12
N LEU A 106 6.54 -3.84 3.04
CA LEU A 106 6.22 -3.39 1.70
C LEU A 106 5.56 -4.54 0.95
N TYR A 107 4.49 -4.23 0.23
CA TYR A 107 3.82 -5.16 -0.67
C TYR A 107 3.95 -4.60 -2.07
N VAL A 108 4.56 -5.36 -2.98
CA VAL A 108 4.87 -4.91 -4.35
C VAL A 108 4.11 -5.79 -5.33
N ALA A 109 3.35 -5.18 -6.24
CA ALA A 109 2.75 -5.88 -7.37
C ALA A 109 3.85 -6.30 -8.36
N VAL A 110 3.89 -7.56 -8.76
CA VAL A 110 4.93 -8.09 -9.66
C VAL A 110 4.28 -8.93 -10.74
N ASN A 111 4.72 -8.76 -11.99
CA ASN A 111 4.34 -9.66 -13.08
C ASN A 111 5.58 -10.27 -13.74
N LEU A 112 5.74 -11.59 -13.66
CA LEU A 112 6.85 -12.34 -14.25
C LEU A 112 6.53 -12.86 -15.67
N GLY A 113 5.29 -12.72 -16.12
CA GLY A 113 4.80 -13.17 -17.42
C GLY A 113 4.70 -12.03 -18.44
N LYS A 114 3.83 -12.20 -19.44
CA LYS A 114 3.53 -11.18 -20.44
C LYS A 114 2.46 -10.21 -19.91
N PHE A 115 2.92 -9.05 -19.46
CA PHE A 115 2.04 -7.97 -19.05
C PHE A 115 1.12 -7.54 -20.21
N ASN A 116 -0.14 -7.28 -19.89
CA ASN A 116 -1.18 -6.83 -20.82
C ASN A 116 -1.52 -7.77 -21.98
N ASP A 117 -1.15 -9.06 -21.91
CA ASP A 117 -1.50 -10.04 -22.94
C ASP A 117 -3.00 -10.40 -22.86
N PRO A 118 -3.81 -10.17 -23.92
CA PRO A 118 -5.23 -10.52 -23.94
C PRO A 118 -5.53 -12.01 -23.67
N ASN A 119 -4.56 -12.89 -23.89
CA ASN A 119 -4.72 -14.32 -23.63
C ASN A 119 -4.42 -14.71 -22.16
N GLY A 120 -4.06 -13.75 -21.32
CA GLY A 120 -3.73 -13.95 -19.91
C GLY A 120 -2.47 -14.75 -19.66
N ASN A 121 -1.44 -14.53 -20.49
CA ASN A 121 -0.10 -15.10 -20.28
C ASN A 121 0.72 -14.29 -19.24
N ALA A 122 0.05 -13.56 -18.36
CA ALA A 122 0.67 -12.92 -17.21
C ALA A 122 1.09 -13.99 -16.18
N ASP A 123 1.95 -13.59 -15.25
CA ASP A 123 2.28 -14.39 -14.08
C ASP A 123 2.34 -13.43 -12.90
N SER A 124 1.21 -13.29 -12.20
CA SER A 124 0.92 -12.18 -11.30
C SER A 124 1.16 -12.56 -9.84
N TRP A 125 1.88 -11.70 -9.12
CA TRP A 125 2.32 -11.92 -7.75
C TRP A 125 2.23 -10.64 -6.92
N VAL A 126 2.24 -10.82 -5.60
CA VAL A 126 2.62 -9.79 -4.64
C VAL A 126 3.83 -10.26 -3.85
N TYR A 127 4.90 -9.47 -3.87
CA TYR A 127 6.12 -9.73 -3.10
C TYR A 127 6.11 -8.90 -1.83
N VAL A 128 6.56 -9.50 -0.73
CA VAL A 128 6.56 -8.88 0.59
C VAL A 128 8.00 -8.63 1.04
N TYR A 129 8.31 -7.41 1.48
CA TYR A 129 9.64 -7.04 1.97
C TYR A 129 9.58 -6.42 3.36
N ASP A 130 10.61 -6.69 4.17
CA ASP A 130 10.81 -6.00 5.44
C ASP A 130 11.31 -4.57 5.20
N THR A 131 10.67 -3.60 5.83
CA THR A 131 10.99 -2.18 5.59
C THR A 131 12.34 -1.76 6.17
N LYS A 132 12.91 -2.49 7.14
CA LYS A 132 14.17 -2.13 7.81
C LYS A 132 15.36 -2.42 6.90
N ASN A 133 15.37 -3.59 6.26
CA ASN A 133 16.52 -4.09 5.49
C ASN A 133 16.20 -4.48 4.04
N LEU A 134 14.95 -4.35 3.59
CA LEU A 134 14.46 -4.78 2.28
C LEU A 134 14.61 -6.29 2.03
N GLU A 135 14.71 -7.11 3.08
CA GLU A 135 14.72 -8.56 2.94
C GLU A 135 13.36 -9.05 2.47
N GLU A 136 13.34 -9.93 1.47
CA GLU A 136 12.11 -10.55 1.00
C GLU A 136 11.58 -11.52 2.06
N LEU A 137 10.36 -11.26 2.54
CA LEU A 137 9.69 -12.05 3.57
C LEU A 137 8.81 -13.15 2.99
N GLY A 138 8.35 -13.00 1.75
CA GLY A 138 7.48 -13.95 1.10
C GLY A 138 6.86 -13.43 -0.19
N ARG A 139 6.03 -14.28 -0.80
CA ARG A 139 5.30 -13.99 -2.04
C ARG A 139 3.91 -14.61 -1.99
N HIS A 140 2.97 -13.96 -2.66
CA HIS A 140 1.60 -14.43 -2.82
C HIS A 140 1.26 -14.47 -4.31
N GLU A 141 0.67 -15.56 -4.78
CA GLU A 141 0.13 -15.66 -6.13
C GLU A 141 -1.16 -14.84 -6.23
N THR A 142 -1.34 -14.09 -7.32
CA THR A 142 -2.55 -13.30 -7.60
C THR A 142 -2.97 -13.44 -9.06
N GLN A 143 -3.15 -14.69 -9.50
CA GLN A 143 -3.35 -15.05 -10.91
C GLN A 143 -4.69 -14.57 -11.50
N GLU A 144 -5.67 -14.26 -10.64
CA GLU A 144 -6.90 -13.57 -10.98
C GLU A 144 -6.66 -12.19 -11.59
N VAL A 145 -5.50 -11.56 -11.32
CA VAL A 145 -5.03 -10.36 -12.01
C VAL A 145 -4.49 -10.78 -13.37
N PHE A 146 -5.43 -11.24 -14.20
CA PHE A 146 -5.21 -12.09 -15.38
C PHE A 146 -4.34 -11.45 -16.46
N HIS A 147 -4.32 -10.12 -16.55
CA HIS A 147 -3.52 -9.38 -17.52
C HIS A 147 -2.22 -8.80 -16.93
N GLY A 148 -1.84 -9.21 -15.72
CA GLY A 148 -0.60 -8.79 -15.06
C GLY A 148 -0.85 -7.78 -13.95
N ALA A 149 -0.32 -8.07 -12.76
CA ALA A 149 -0.27 -7.14 -11.64
C ALA A 149 0.66 -5.96 -11.97
N GLY A 150 0.11 -4.74 -11.88
CA GLY A 150 0.80 -3.49 -12.17
C GLY A 150 0.94 -2.59 -10.95
N GLY A 151 -0.05 -2.61 -10.04
CA GLY A 151 0.01 -1.85 -8.79
C GLY A 151 -0.84 -2.44 -7.68
N ILE A 152 -0.69 -1.90 -6.47
CA ILE A 152 -1.34 -2.41 -5.27
C ILE A 152 -1.61 -1.29 -4.27
N GLY A 153 -2.79 -1.31 -3.66
CA GLY A 153 -3.13 -0.46 -2.52
C GLY A 153 -3.70 -1.27 -1.37
N HIS A 154 -3.80 -0.66 -0.20
CA HIS A 154 -4.36 -1.26 1.01
C HIS A 154 -5.45 -0.36 1.60
N HIS A 155 -6.58 -0.96 1.99
CA HIS A 155 -7.68 -0.25 2.67
C HIS A 155 -8.48 -1.23 3.52
N ASP A 156 -8.86 -0.81 4.73
CA ASP A 156 -9.75 -1.54 5.64
C ASP A 156 -9.37 -3.03 5.84
N GLY A 157 -8.07 -3.30 5.99
CA GLY A 157 -7.54 -4.66 6.21
C GLY A 157 -7.47 -5.54 4.96
N HIS A 158 -7.78 -4.99 3.79
CA HIS A 158 -7.74 -5.68 2.50
C HIS A 158 -6.67 -5.08 1.58
N PHE A 159 -6.13 -5.93 0.71
CA PHE A 159 -5.25 -5.52 -0.37
C PHE A 159 -6.02 -5.49 -1.69
N TYR A 160 -5.67 -4.54 -2.54
CA TYR A 160 -6.32 -4.34 -3.83
C TYR A 160 -5.25 -4.29 -4.91
N VAL A 161 -5.13 -5.37 -5.68
CA VAL A 161 -4.19 -5.45 -6.79
C VAL A 161 -4.88 -4.99 -8.07
N VAL A 162 -4.19 -4.18 -8.86
CA VAL A 162 -4.64 -3.59 -10.13
C VAL A 162 -3.60 -3.85 -11.21
N GLY A 163 -3.94 -3.66 -12.48
CA GLY A 163 -2.97 -3.90 -13.54
C GLY A 163 -3.52 -3.84 -14.96
N GLY A 164 -3.00 -4.75 -15.79
CA GLY A 164 -3.15 -4.74 -17.25
C GLY A 164 -4.58 -4.60 -17.76
N LEU A 165 -4.73 -3.76 -18.79
CA LEU A 165 -5.94 -3.63 -19.59
C LEU A 165 -5.65 -3.71 -21.10
N PRO A 166 -5.97 -4.86 -21.75
CA PRO A 166 -5.84 -4.99 -23.20
C PRO A 166 -6.71 -4.00 -23.97
N ASP A 167 -6.28 -3.60 -25.18
CA ASP A 167 -6.91 -2.57 -26.01
C ASP A 167 -8.39 -2.81 -26.32
N SER A 168 -8.86 -4.06 -26.26
CA SER A 168 -10.26 -4.42 -26.53
C SER A 168 -11.18 -4.31 -25.31
N VAL A 169 -10.68 -3.91 -24.14
CA VAL A 169 -11.44 -3.85 -22.88
C VAL A 169 -11.62 -2.40 -22.45
N ASP A 170 -12.85 -2.01 -22.11
CA ASP A 170 -13.24 -0.61 -21.87
C ASP A 170 -13.54 -0.31 -20.39
N GLU A 171 -13.07 -1.14 -19.46
CA GLU A 171 -13.25 -0.97 -18.02
C GLU A 171 -12.06 -1.53 -17.24
N ASN A 172 -11.66 -0.85 -16.16
CA ASN A 172 -10.57 -1.31 -15.29
C ASN A 172 -11.09 -2.19 -14.16
N TYR A 173 -10.17 -2.87 -13.47
CA TYR A 173 -10.52 -3.78 -12.37
C TYR A 173 -9.60 -3.59 -11.18
N ALA A 174 -10.16 -3.77 -9.98
CA ALA A 174 -9.41 -3.97 -8.75
C ALA A 174 -9.75 -5.36 -8.19
N TYR A 175 -8.72 -6.12 -7.83
CA TYR A 175 -8.85 -7.47 -7.29
C TYR A 175 -8.56 -7.40 -5.80
N GLU A 176 -9.58 -7.67 -5.00
CA GLU A 176 -9.55 -7.56 -3.55
C GLU A 176 -9.13 -8.88 -2.90
N HIS A 177 -8.27 -8.76 -1.88
CA HIS A 177 -7.74 -9.86 -1.11
C HIS A 177 -7.84 -9.58 0.39
N ASP A 178 -7.99 -10.63 1.19
CA ASP A 178 -7.80 -10.54 2.64
C ASP A 178 -6.32 -10.33 3.02
N SER A 179 -6.04 -10.17 4.32
CA SER A 179 -4.69 -9.99 4.86
C SER A 179 -3.75 -11.19 4.61
N ASP A 180 -4.29 -12.37 4.31
CA ASP A 180 -3.55 -13.57 3.95
C ASP A 180 -3.38 -13.73 2.42
N PHE A 181 -3.76 -12.71 1.64
CA PHE A 181 -3.84 -12.71 0.18
C PHE A 181 -4.78 -13.77 -0.41
N ARG A 182 -5.84 -14.14 0.30
CA ARG A 182 -6.92 -14.92 -0.32
C ARG A 182 -7.79 -13.99 -1.15
N PHE A 183 -7.97 -14.32 -2.42
CA PHE A 183 -8.88 -13.59 -3.31
C PHE A 183 -10.31 -13.58 -2.76
N LEU A 184 -10.90 -12.39 -2.69
CA LEU A 184 -12.26 -12.16 -2.23
C LEU A 184 -13.19 -11.79 -3.39
N LYS A 185 -12.80 -10.75 -4.16
CA LYS A 185 -13.69 -10.16 -5.16
C LYS A 185 -12.94 -9.42 -6.25
N LYS A 186 -13.45 -9.53 -7.48
CA LYS A 186 -13.10 -8.63 -8.58
C LYS A 186 -14.11 -7.49 -8.64
N HIS A 187 -13.63 -6.26 -8.51
CA HIS A 187 -14.42 -5.04 -8.66
C HIS A 187 -14.26 -4.50 -10.07
N VAL A 188 -15.36 -4.01 -10.65
CA VAL A 188 -15.38 -3.37 -11.97
C VAL A 188 -15.39 -1.87 -11.77
N ILE A 189 -14.44 -1.19 -12.40
CA ILE A 189 -14.35 0.26 -12.45
C ILE A 189 -14.79 0.68 -13.85
N ALA A 190 -15.98 1.27 -13.95
CA ALA A 190 -16.58 1.73 -15.21
C ALA A 190 -15.88 3.02 -15.74
N SER A 191 -14.57 2.93 -15.97
CA SER A 191 -13.70 4.06 -16.28
C SER A 191 -13.67 4.46 -17.75
N GLY A 192 -14.10 3.58 -18.66
CA GLY A 192 -13.60 3.58 -20.04
C GLY A 192 -12.18 3.03 -20.12
N HIS A 193 -11.69 2.77 -21.33
CA HIS A 193 -10.35 2.25 -21.58
C HIS A 193 -9.25 3.18 -21.04
N THR A 194 -8.16 2.58 -20.56
CA THR A 194 -6.90 3.26 -20.19
C THR A 194 -5.73 2.50 -20.79
N HIS A 195 -4.69 3.22 -21.22
CA HIS A 195 -3.55 2.59 -21.87
C HIS A 195 -2.80 1.70 -20.88
N LEU A 196 -2.77 0.39 -21.16
CA LEU A 196 -2.14 -0.65 -20.32
C LEU A 196 -2.77 -0.84 -18.93
N GLY A 197 -3.90 -0.20 -18.64
CA GLY A 197 -4.62 -0.36 -17.37
C GLY A 197 -4.17 0.59 -16.27
N ILE A 198 -4.37 0.17 -15.01
CA ILE A 198 -3.98 0.93 -13.82
C ILE A 198 -2.62 0.44 -13.33
N GLN A 199 -1.73 1.39 -13.03
CA GLN A 199 -0.35 1.15 -12.67
C GLN A 199 -0.02 1.48 -11.23
N SER A 200 -0.74 2.42 -10.62
CA SER A 200 -0.56 2.78 -9.21
C SER A 200 -1.90 2.91 -8.51
N ALA A 201 -1.93 2.62 -7.21
CA ALA A 201 -3.14 2.67 -6.41
C ALA A 201 -2.87 3.10 -4.96
N THR A 202 -3.60 4.11 -4.48
CA THR A 202 -3.65 4.42 -3.04
C THR A 202 -5.07 4.77 -2.62
N PHE A 203 -5.44 4.42 -1.39
CA PHE A 203 -6.68 4.86 -0.77
C PHE A 203 -6.38 5.98 0.21
N ALA A 204 -6.91 7.16 -0.07
CA ALA A 204 -6.75 8.34 0.77
C ALA A 204 -7.93 9.29 0.55
N HIS A 205 -8.32 10.07 1.55
CA HIS A 205 -9.43 11.05 1.43
C HIS A 205 -10.77 10.41 1.06
N ASP A 206 -11.05 9.23 1.64
CA ASP A 206 -12.25 8.41 1.41
C ASP A 206 -12.48 8.05 -0.06
N ARG A 207 -11.39 7.90 -0.83
CA ARG A 207 -11.42 7.61 -2.25
C ARG A 207 -10.19 6.83 -2.69
N TRP A 208 -10.32 6.11 -3.79
CA TRP A 208 -9.19 5.53 -4.48
C TRP A 208 -8.64 6.52 -5.50
N TRP A 209 -7.31 6.55 -5.58
CA TRP A 209 -6.56 7.26 -6.61
C TRP A 209 -5.81 6.24 -7.46
N PHE A 210 -6.06 6.25 -8.75
CA PHE A 210 -5.46 5.31 -9.70
C PHE A 210 -4.67 6.04 -10.76
N GLY A 211 -3.38 5.74 -10.90
CA GLY A 211 -2.55 6.25 -11.98
C GLY A 211 -2.53 5.30 -13.17
N CYS A 212 -2.76 5.84 -14.37
CA CYS A 212 -2.72 5.08 -15.63
C CYS A 212 -1.65 5.65 -16.56
N TYR A 213 -0.98 4.77 -17.30
CA TYR A 213 -0.11 5.21 -18.40
C TYR A 213 -0.90 5.90 -19.50
N GLY A 214 -0.20 6.60 -20.39
CA GLY A 214 -0.76 7.20 -21.60
C GLY A 214 -0.14 8.53 -22.00
N SER A 215 -0.57 9.01 -23.16
CA SER A 215 -0.33 10.37 -23.66
C SER A 215 -1.64 10.90 -24.26
N PRO A 216 -2.48 11.62 -23.50
CA PRO A 216 -2.24 12.07 -22.12
C PRO A 216 -2.27 10.93 -21.10
N ALA A 217 -1.50 11.07 -20.02
CA ALA A 217 -1.62 10.20 -18.85
C ALA A 217 -2.89 10.54 -18.07
N ILE A 218 -3.49 9.54 -17.43
CA ILE A 218 -4.79 9.67 -16.78
C ILE A 218 -4.69 9.29 -15.30
N THR A 219 -5.37 10.07 -14.45
CA THR A 219 -5.70 9.70 -13.07
C THR A 219 -7.19 9.42 -12.99
N LEU A 220 -7.56 8.22 -12.53
CA LEU A 220 -8.93 7.89 -12.18
C LEU A 220 -9.12 8.08 -10.67
N VAL A 221 -10.32 8.52 -10.29
CA VAL A 221 -10.72 8.67 -8.88
C VAL A 221 -12.06 7.98 -8.70
N THR A 222 -12.18 7.11 -7.69
CA THR A 222 -13.42 6.43 -7.31
C THR A 222 -13.71 6.59 -5.82
N ASP A 223 -14.95 6.36 -5.38
CA ASP A 223 -15.18 6.10 -3.94
C ASP A 223 -14.66 4.71 -3.55
N ALA A 224 -14.82 4.36 -2.26
CA ALA A 224 -14.46 3.06 -1.71
C ALA A 224 -15.17 1.88 -2.40
N ASP A 225 -16.35 2.11 -2.99
CA ASP A 225 -17.14 1.11 -3.73
C ASP A 225 -16.81 1.09 -5.24
N PHE A 226 -15.67 1.68 -5.62
CA PHE A 226 -15.17 1.74 -7.00
C PHE A 226 -16.08 2.48 -7.98
N GLN A 227 -17.02 3.31 -7.49
CA GLN A 227 -17.84 4.17 -8.35
C GLN A 227 -17.02 5.38 -8.79
N MET A 228 -16.98 5.62 -10.10
CA MET A 228 -16.25 6.74 -10.70
C MET A 228 -16.68 8.08 -10.10
N LYS A 229 -15.69 8.86 -9.64
CA LYS A 229 -15.82 10.25 -9.20
C LYS A 229 -15.12 11.22 -10.13
N GLY A 230 -14.08 10.77 -10.83
CA GLY A 230 -13.33 11.62 -11.73
C GLY A 230 -12.39 10.85 -12.66
N ARG A 231 -12.17 11.44 -13.84
CA ARG A 231 -11.16 11.03 -14.82
C ARG A 231 -10.43 12.28 -15.25
N HIS A 232 -9.15 12.39 -14.91
CA HIS A 232 -8.38 13.63 -15.04
C HIS A 232 -7.14 13.39 -15.88
N GLU A 233 -6.78 14.34 -16.76
CA GLU A 233 -5.52 14.34 -17.50
C GLU A 233 -4.38 14.80 -16.58
N LEU A 234 -4.03 13.92 -15.64
CA LEU A 234 -2.94 14.07 -14.69
C LEU A 234 -2.13 12.77 -14.66
N ASN A 235 -0.84 12.89 -14.40
CA ASN A 235 0.03 11.74 -14.29
C ASN A 235 0.34 11.44 -12.82
N CYS A 236 -0.09 10.26 -12.38
CA CYS A 236 0.39 9.65 -11.14
C CYS A 236 0.72 8.16 -11.33
N SER A 237 0.94 7.74 -12.59
CA SER A 237 1.18 6.34 -12.99
C SER A 237 2.48 5.74 -12.46
N LEU A 238 3.41 6.56 -11.99
CA LEU A 238 4.69 6.12 -11.40
C LEU A 238 4.64 6.08 -9.86
N GLY A 239 3.45 6.25 -9.27
CA GLY A 239 3.19 6.19 -7.85
C GLY A 239 2.43 7.40 -7.31
N ILE A 240 1.56 7.12 -6.35
CA ILE A 240 0.77 8.09 -5.60
C ILE A 240 0.53 7.52 -4.21
N GLU A 241 0.65 8.34 -3.17
CA GLU A 241 0.44 7.90 -1.80
C GLU A 241 -0.25 8.97 -0.96
N GLY A 242 -1.16 8.55 -0.06
CA GLY A 242 -1.77 9.43 0.93
C GLY A 242 -0.81 9.77 2.07
N LEU A 243 -0.70 11.04 2.43
CA LEU A 243 0.05 11.48 3.62
C LEU A 243 -0.88 11.69 4.81
N SER A 244 -0.38 11.46 6.02
CA SER A 244 -1.14 11.59 7.26
C SER A 244 -1.62 13.02 7.54
N ASP A 245 -1.01 14.02 6.91
CA ASP A 245 -1.43 15.42 7.01
C ASP A 245 -2.50 15.83 5.99
N GLY A 246 -3.07 14.86 5.26
CA GLY A 246 -4.13 15.06 4.29
C GLY A 246 -3.65 15.48 2.90
N ARG A 247 -2.33 15.53 2.66
CA ARG A 247 -1.79 15.70 1.31
C ARG A 247 -1.65 14.36 0.57
N LEU A 248 -1.28 14.47 -0.69
CA LEU A 248 -0.79 13.37 -1.51
C LEU A 248 0.71 13.55 -1.75
N LEU A 249 1.40 12.44 -1.93
CA LEU A 249 2.74 12.34 -2.47
C LEU A 249 2.62 11.76 -3.88
N VAL A 250 3.08 12.48 -4.89
CA VAL A 250 2.95 12.08 -6.30
C VAL A 250 4.32 11.90 -6.92
N ALA A 251 4.56 10.74 -7.52
CA ALA A 251 5.82 10.42 -8.16
C ALA A 251 5.91 10.84 -9.62
N SER A 252 7.14 11.16 -10.03
CA SER A 252 7.55 11.38 -11.41
C SER A 252 8.95 10.81 -11.60
N GLY A 253 9.34 10.55 -12.84
CA GLY A 253 10.64 10.00 -13.18
C GLY A 253 11.04 10.35 -14.60
N HIS A 254 12.33 10.27 -14.87
CA HIS A 254 12.89 10.50 -16.19
C HIS A 254 13.94 9.44 -16.49
N CYS A 255 13.93 8.90 -17.71
CA CYS A 255 14.91 7.95 -18.18
C CYS A 255 15.76 8.56 -19.28
N ASP A 256 17.07 8.51 -19.08
CA ASP A 256 18.07 8.82 -20.07
C ASP A 256 18.87 7.56 -20.43
N LYS A 257 19.17 7.37 -21.71
CA LYS A 257 19.87 6.16 -22.18
C LYS A 257 21.29 6.04 -21.63
N ALA A 258 21.96 7.17 -21.36
CA ALA A 258 23.33 7.16 -20.86
C ALA A 258 23.40 7.07 -19.33
N ASN A 259 22.43 7.68 -18.64
CA ASN A 259 22.48 7.87 -17.19
C ASN A 259 21.51 7.00 -16.40
N GLY A 260 20.62 6.24 -17.05
CA GLY A 260 19.58 5.45 -16.40
C GLY A 260 18.34 6.29 -16.04
N CYS A 261 17.55 5.80 -15.10
CA CYS A 261 16.29 6.42 -14.72
C CYS A 261 16.33 7.02 -13.31
N SER A 262 15.77 8.20 -13.16
CA SER A 262 15.59 8.89 -11.88
C SER A 262 14.16 8.79 -11.38
N GLY A 263 13.98 9.01 -10.07
CA GLY A 263 12.69 9.13 -9.41
C GLY A 263 12.63 10.40 -8.57
N LYS A 264 11.44 10.98 -8.47
CA LYS A 264 11.15 12.19 -7.69
C LYS A 264 9.73 12.15 -7.17
N VAL A 265 9.51 12.66 -5.97
CA VAL A 265 8.17 12.86 -5.40
C VAL A 265 7.93 14.34 -5.12
N GLN A 266 6.67 14.74 -5.20
CA GLN A 266 6.23 16.09 -4.89
C GLN A 266 4.93 16.04 -4.11
N SER A 267 4.76 16.94 -3.14
CA SER A 267 3.50 17.06 -2.42
C SER A 267 2.40 17.64 -3.30
N ALA A 268 1.17 17.17 -3.09
CA ALA A 268 0.01 17.63 -3.82
C ALA A 268 -1.21 17.74 -2.90
N GLN A 269 -2.13 18.64 -3.23
CA GLN A 269 -3.42 18.74 -2.57
C GLN A 269 -4.50 18.04 -3.39
N PRO A 270 -5.38 17.22 -2.78
CA PRO A 270 -6.54 16.70 -3.47
C PRO A 270 -7.46 17.85 -3.90
N SER A 271 -8.13 17.68 -5.04
CA SER A 271 -8.95 18.71 -5.67
C SER A 271 -10.05 18.08 -6.48
N GLU A 272 -11.30 18.09 -6.00
CA GLU A 272 -12.44 17.46 -6.68
C GLU A 272 -12.58 17.85 -8.16
N ALA A 273 -12.37 19.13 -8.49
CA ALA A 273 -12.49 19.62 -9.86
C ALA A 273 -11.32 19.21 -10.78
N LYS A 274 -10.15 18.89 -10.22
CA LYS A 274 -8.91 18.71 -11.00
C LYS A 274 -8.24 17.35 -10.80
N GLY A 275 -8.72 16.51 -9.88
CA GLY A 275 -7.97 15.38 -9.34
C GLY A 275 -7.09 15.86 -8.19
N PHE A 276 -5.89 16.33 -8.47
CA PHE A 276 -4.98 16.92 -7.49
C PHE A 276 -4.22 18.13 -8.06
N GLN A 277 -3.58 18.90 -7.18
CA GLN A 277 -2.74 20.05 -7.56
C GLN A 277 -1.38 19.92 -6.88
N LEU A 278 -0.33 19.80 -7.69
CA LEU A 278 1.06 19.80 -7.20
C LEU A 278 1.35 21.13 -6.51
N GLU A 279 1.93 21.06 -5.32
CA GLU A 279 2.33 22.24 -4.55
C GLU A 279 3.74 22.69 -4.97
N LYS A 280 3.95 24.00 -5.10
CA LYS A 280 5.24 24.60 -5.46
C LYS A 280 5.88 25.31 -4.28
#